data_AF-A0A5B6YG38-F1
#
_entry.id   AF-A0A5B6YG38-F1
#
_cell.length_a   1.000
_cell.length_b   1.000
_cell.length_c   1.000
_cell.angle_alpha   90.00
_cell.angle_beta   90.00
_cell.angle_gamma   90.00
#
_symmetry.space_group_name_H-M   'P 1'
#
loop_
_entity.id
_entity.type
_entity.pdbx_description
1 polymer ?
#
loop_
_entity_poly.entity_id
_entity_poly.type
_entity_poly.pdbx_seq_one_letter_code
_entity_poly.pdbx_strand_id
1 'polypeptide(L)'
;YLPTGPELSQSAQLYDISGDKMQLILDFPTIGEPHYAQAVAASVIRDRSLKFFKIEENANPYAAKGEANTKVLREGNKVHVYMTAIRSHLTPDNIEGVKVGDEVYFHVTN
;
A
#
# COMPACT_ATOMS: atom_id res chain seq x y z
N TYR A 1 -6.21 -2.22 -28.91
CA TYR A 1 -6.63 -3.11 -27.80
C TYR A 1 -8.02 -3.64 -28.06
N LEU A 2 -8.44 -4.69 -27.34
CA LEU A 2 -9.85 -5.08 -27.32
C LEU A 2 -10.68 -3.90 -26.82
N PRO A 3 -11.87 -3.64 -27.39
CA PRO A 3 -12.73 -2.56 -26.95
C PRO A 3 -13.24 -2.83 -25.53
N THR A 4 -13.09 -1.86 -24.63
CA THR A 4 -13.48 -1.95 -23.21
C THR A 4 -14.69 -1.10 -22.85
N GLY A 5 -15.37 -0.52 -23.84
CA GLY A 5 -16.46 0.42 -23.65
C GLY A 5 -16.14 1.79 -24.27
N PRO A 6 -16.93 2.83 -23.92
CA PRO A 6 -16.76 4.17 -24.48
C PRO A 6 -15.45 4.86 -24.10
N GLU A 7 -14.93 4.56 -22.90
CA GLU A 7 -13.64 5.05 -22.44
C GLU A 7 -12.55 4.03 -22.80
N LEU A 8 -11.69 4.43 -23.73
CA LEU A 8 -10.57 3.61 -24.19
C LEU A 8 -9.28 4.01 -23.47
N SER A 9 -8.39 3.03 -23.27
CA SER A 9 -7.03 3.28 -22.80
C SER A 9 -6.20 4.02 -23.84
N GLN A 10 -5.23 4.81 -23.37
CA GLN A 10 -4.22 5.44 -24.21
C GLN A 10 -3.08 4.46 -24.52
N SER A 11 -2.55 4.50 -25.73
CA SER A 11 -1.43 3.65 -26.14
C SER A 11 -0.11 4.27 -25.66
N ALA A 12 0.65 3.52 -24.86
CA ALA A 12 2.04 3.83 -24.55
C ALA A 12 2.93 2.84 -25.30
N GLN A 13 3.80 3.37 -26.16
CA GLN A 13 4.62 2.58 -27.07
C GLN A 13 6.09 2.68 -26.66
N LEU A 14 6.74 1.52 -26.51
CA LEU A 14 8.17 1.42 -26.31
C LEU A 14 8.83 1.14 -27.65
N TYR A 15 9.76 2.01 -28.01
CA TYR A 15 10.59 1.89 -29.20
C TYR A 15 12.03 1.58 -28.81
N ASP A 16 12.62 0.56 -29.42
CA ASP A 16 14.07 0.34 -29.39
C ASP A 16 14.73 1.30 -30.39
N ILE A 17 15.72 2.03 -29.89
CA ILE A 17 16.52 3.02 -30.63
C ILE A 17 18.01 2.69 -30.58
N SER A 18 18.39 1.46 -30.20
CA SER A 18 19.78 1.03 -30.04
C SER A 18 20.50 0.75 -31.37
N GLY A 19 19.76 0.46 -32.43
CA GLY A 19 20.29 0.24 -33.79
C GLY A 19 20.02 1.39 -34.75
N ASP A 20 20.31 1.18 -36.04
CA ASP A 20 20.21 2.21 -37.08
C ASP A 20 18.76 2.62 -37.43
N LYS A 21 17.77 1.79 -37.07
CA LYS A 21 16.35 2.04 -37.29
C LYS A 21 15.58 1.79 -36.01
N MET A 22 14.69 2.73 -35.69
CA MET A 22 13.74 2.62 -34.59
C MET A 22 12.81 1.41 -34.81
N GLN A 23 12.59 0.62 -33.77
CA GLN A 23 11.70 -0.54 -33.81
C GLN A 23 10.65 -0.44 -32.69
N LEU A 24 9.37 -0.55 -33.04
CA LEU A 24 8.32 -0.72 -32.04
C LEU A 24 8.46 -2.11 -31.42
N ILE A 25 8.77 -2.17 -30.12
CA ILE A 25 9.00 -3.44 -29.41
C ILE A 25 7.89 -3.78 -28.41
N LEU A 26 7.11 -2.78 -27.99
CA LEU A 26 5.96 -2.98 -27.10
C LEU A 26 4.92 -1.87 -27.30
N ASP A 27 3.66 -2.26 -27.29
CA ASP A 27 2.52 -1.35 -27.16
C ASP A 27 1.71 -1.84 -25.95
N PHE A 28 1.51 -0.97 -24.95
CA PHE A 28 0.72 -1.31 -23.77
C PHE A 28 -0.30 -0.23 -23.40
N PRO A 29 -1.48 -0.62 -22.87
CA PRO A 29 -2.55 0.31 -22.56
C PRO A 29 -2.26 1.05 -21.24
N THR A 30 -2.55 2.36 -21.23
CA THR A 30 -2.45 3.22 -20.05
C THR A 30 -3.79 3.90 -19.76
N ILE A 31 -4.01 4.21 -18.48
CA ILE A 31 -5.24 4.85 -17.97
C ILE A 31 -4.91 6.29 -17.56
N GLY A 32 -5.86 7.21 -17.76
CA GLY A 32 -5.77 8.58 -17.21
C GLY A 32 -4.88 9.54 -18.01
N GLU A 33 -4.63 9.25 -19.29
CA GLU A 33 -3.89 10.12 -20.23
C GLU A 33 -2.55 10.66 -19.69
N PRO A 34 -1.55 9.79 -19.44
CA PRO A 34 -0.24 10.26 -18.96
C PRO A 34 0.42 11.20 -19.97
N HIS A 35 0.71 12.44 -19.55
CA HIS A 35 1.28 13.47 -20.44
C HIS A 35 2.81 13.45 -20.53
N TYR A 36 3.51 12.93 -19.52
CA TYR A 36 4.97 12.92 -19.47
C TYR A 36 5.49 11.68 -18.76
N ALA A 37 6.66 11.20 -19.17
CA ALA A 37 7.37 10.09 -18.55
C ALA A 37 8.87 10.38 -18.47
N GLN A 38 9.53 9.80 -17.46
CA GLN A 38 10.98 9.87 -17.29
C GLN A 38 11.51 8.49 -16.93
N ALA A 39 12.65 8.12 -17.52
CA ALA A 39 13.37 6.90 -17.20
C ALA A 39 14.69 7.22 -16.49
N VAL A 40 15.09 6.34 -15.57
CA VAL A 40 16.39 6.40 -14.89
C VAL A 40 16.94 4.98 -14.70
N ALA A 41 18.26 4.84 -14.71
CA ALA A 41 18.89 3.55 -14.42
C ALA A 41 18.52 3.06 -13.01
N ALA A 42 18.19 1.77 -12.87
CA ALA A 42 17.78 1.19 -11.61
C ALA A 42 18.81 1.37 -10.48
N SER A 43 20.11 1.41 -10.81
CA SER A 43 21.21 1.65 -9.86
C SER A 43 21.11 2.98 -9.12
N VAL A 44 20.40 3.97 -9.67
CA VAL A 44 20.20 5.27 -9.02
C VAL A 44 19.27 5.17 -7.80
N ILE A 45 18.36 4.19 -7.79
CA ILE A 45 17.30 4.06 -6.76
C ILE A 45 17.43 2.79 -5.92
N ARG A 46 17.87 1.67 -6.51
CA ARG A 46 17.80 0.32 -5.91
C ARG A 46 18.37 0.27 -4.49
N ASP A 47 19.54 0.87 -4.29
CA ASP A 47 20.27 0.79 -3.03
C ASP A 47 19.70 1.74 -1.96
N ARG A 48 18.77 2.63 -2.35
CA ARG A 48 18.02 3.55 -1.47
C ARG A 48 16.57 3.09 -1.24
N SER A 49 16.18 1.96 -1.80
CA SER A 49 14.83 1.41 -1.66
C SER A 49 14.59 0.94 -0.22
N LEU A 50 13.70 1.63 0.50
CA LEU A 50 13.26 1.25 1.83
C LEU A 50 12.62 -0.15 1.79
N LYS A 51 13.05 -1.04 2.68
CA LYS A 51 12.58 -2.44 2.73
C LYS A 51 11.51 -2.66 3.78
N PHE A 52 11.65 -2.04 4.94
CA PHE A 52 10.70 -2.08 6.03
C PHE A 52 10.89 -0.83 6.89
N PHE A 53 9.86 -0.47 7.63
CA PHE A 53 9.94 0.55 8.67
C PHE A 53 10.34 -0.11 9.98
N LYS A 54 11.30 0.46 10.71
CA LYS A 54 11.66 -0.08 12.03
C LYS A 54 10.53 0.22 13.01
N ILE A 55 10.02 -0.81 13.66
CA ILE A 55 8.89 -0.68 14.59
C ILE A 55 9.25 0.17 15.82
N GLU A 56 10.53 0.17 16.20
CA GLU A 56 11.06 0.97 17.29
C GLU A 56 10.93 2.48 17.01
N GLU A 57 11.07 2.87 15.74
CA GLU A 57 10.95 4.25 15.25
C GLU A 57 9.50 4.70 15.10
N ASN A 58 8.52 3.80 15.26
CA ASN A 58 7.11 4.18 15.23
C ASN A 58 6.74 5.01 16.47
N ALA A 59 6.47 6.30 16.25
CA ALA A 59 6.09 7.27 17.27
C ALA A 59 4.57 7.54 17.33
N ASN A 60 3.76 6.77 16.59
CA ASN A 60 2.31 6.90 16.66
C ASN A 60 1.83 6.56 18.09
N PRO A 61 1.01 7.40 18.75
CA PRO A 61 0.52 7.15 20.10
C PRO A 61 -0.31 5.86 20.22
N TYR A 62 -0.79 5.33 19.09
CA TYR A 62 -1.59 4.12 19.02
C TYR A 62 -0.80 2.87 18.56
N ALA A 63 0.51 2.97 18.40
CA ALA A 63 1.33 1.84 17.97
C ALA A 63 1.37 0.71 19.01
N ALA A 64 1.11 -0.52 18.57
CA ALA A 64 1.30 -1.74 19.34
C ALA A 64 2.66 -2.36 18.94
N LYS A 65 3.71 -2.10 19.72
CA LYS A 65 5.08 -2.60 19.44
C LYS A 65 5.22 -4.07 19.85
N GLY A 66 4.58 -4.96 19.10
CA GLY A 66 4.52 -6.40 19.37
C GLY A 66 3.25 -6.83 20.13
N GLU A 67 2.97 -8.13 20.10
CA GLU A 67 1.70 -8.72 20.58
C GLU A 67 1.41 -8.41 22.04
N ALA A 68 2.44 -8.33 22.89
CA ALA A 68 2.30 -7.99 24.31
C ALA A 68 1.72 -6.58 24.56
N ASN A 69 1.76 -5.69 23.56
CA ASN A 69 1.23 -4.32 23.64
C ASN A 69 -0.18 -4.19 23.02
N THR A 70 -0.76 -5.30 22.56
CA THR A 70 -2.12 -5.33 22.02
C THR A 70 -3.15 -5.28 23.15
N LYS A 71 -4.29 -4.64 22.91
CA LYS A 71 -5.33 -4.45 23.92
C LYS A 71 -6.62 -3.91 23.30
N VAL A 72 -7.72 -4.12 24.01
CA VAL A 72 -9.01 -3.46 23.74
C VAL A 72 -9.33 -2.54 24.91
N LEU A 73 -9.44 -1.24 24.66
CA LEU A 73 -9.76 -0.22 25.66
C LEU A 73 -11.11 0.40 25.35
N ARG A 74 -11.92 0.65 26.39
CA ARG A 74 -13.20 1.33 26.27
C ARG A 74 -13.16 2.68 26.98
N GLU A 75 -13.57 3.72 26.26
CA GLU A 75 -13.70 5.10 26.73
C GLU A 75 -15.12 5.59 26.40
N GLY A 76 -16.07 5.35 27.31
CA GLY A 76 -17.49 5.63 27.05
C GLY A 76 -18.06 4.74 25.92
N ASN A 77 -18.55 5.37 24.86
CA ASN A 77 -19.01 4.70 23.63
C ASN A 77 -17.89 4.45 22.62
N LYS A 78 -16.64 4.84 22.91
CA LYS A 78 -15.49 4.59 22.05
C LYS A 78 -14.77 3.33 22.48
N VAL A 79 -14.44 2.47 21.51
CA VAL A 79 -13.67 1.25 21.72
C VAL A 79 -12.40 1.34 20.87
N HIS A 80 -11.24 1.35 21.51
CA HIS A 80 -9.93 1.40 20.87
C HIS A 80 -9.33 0.00 20.87
N VAL A 81 -9.16 -0.58 19.69
CA VAL A 81 -8.50 -1.87 19.46
C VAL A 81 -7.07 -1.59 19.01
N TYR A 82 -6.11 -1.88 19.88
CA TYR A 82 -4.68 -1.86 19.57
C TYR A 82 -4.30 -3.26 19.11
N MET A 83 -3.96 -3.40 17.83
CA MET A 83 -3.80 -4.68 17.16
C MET A 83 -2.43 -4.76 16.48
N THR A 84 -1.81 -5.94 16.52
CA THR A 84 -0.66 -6.27 15.66
C THR A 84 -1.09 -7.17 14.53
N ALA A 85 -0.48 -6.99 13.36
CA ALA A 85 -0.67 -7.83 12.19
C ALA A 85 0.68 -8.46 11.78
N ILE A 86 0.88 -9.74 12.11
CA ILE A 86 2.11 -10.46 11.78
C ILE A 86 1.76 -11.55 10.77
N ARG A 87 2.13 -11.31 9.51
CA ARG A 87 1.77 -12.16 8.36
C ARG A 87 0.24 -12.29 8.23
N SER A 88 -0.29 -13.49 8.47
CA SER A 88 -1.72 -13.82 8.41
C SER A 88 -2.37 -13.87 9.79
N HIS A 89 -1.64 -13.52 10.85
CA HIS A 89 -2.16 -13.52 12.22
C HIS A 89 -2.41 -12.09 12.70
N LEU A 90 -3.57 -11.89 13.33
CA LEU A 90 -3.99 -10.62 13.93
C LEU A 90 -4.15 -10.86 15.43
N THR A 91 -3.56 -9.98 16.24
CA THR A 91 -3.63 -10.10 17.71
C THR A 91 -4.11 -8.75 18.29
N PRO A 92 -5.21 -8.70 19.05
CA PRO A 92 -6.15 -9.80 19.32
C PRO A 92 -6.97 -10.15 18.07
N ASP A 93 -7.28 -11.43 17.89
CA ASP A 93 -8.18 -11.95 16.85
C ASP A 93 -9.64 -12.01 17.32
N ASN A 94 -9.88 -12.14 18.63
CA ASN A 94 -11.21 -12.06 19.23
C ASN A 94 -11.40 -10.75 20.01
N ILE A 95 -12.38 -9.94 19.59
CA ILE A 95 -12.70 -8.64 20.20
C ILE A 95 -14.13 -8.70 20.73
N GLU A 96 -14.26 -8.88 22.05
CA GLU A 96 -15.54 -9.04 22.71
C GLU A 96 -16.02 -7.73 23.37
N GLY A 97 -17.33 -7.65 23.65
CA GLY A 97 -17.90 -6.58 24.47
C GLY A 97 -18.16 -5.24 23.74
N VAL A 98 -18.09 -5.21 22.41
CA VAL A 98 -18.61 -4.11 21.57
C VAL A 98 -20.15 -4.15 21.55
N LYS A 99 -20.79 -2.98 21.56
CA LYS A 99 -22.25 -2.82 21.63
C LYS A 99 -22.76 -1.97 20.47
N VAL A 100 -24.03 -2.12 20.13
CA VAL A 100 -24.70 -1.26 19.15
C VAL A 100 -24.60 0.20 19.59
N GLY A 101 -24.13 1.07 18.71
CA GLY A 101 -23.90 2.49 18.99
C GLY A 101 -22.47 2.84 19.42
N ASP A 102 -21.57 1.87 19.57
CA ASP A 102 -20.16 2.15 19.81
C ASP A 102 -19.45 2.67 18.55
N GLU A 103 -18.50 3.58 18.74
CA GLU A 103 -17.50 3.96 17.76
C GLU A 103 -16.24 3.11 17.97
N VAL A 104 -15.88 2.28 16.99
CA VAL A 104 -14.75 1.34 17.12
C VAL A 104 -13.57 1.81 16.27
N TYR A 105 -12.45 2.07 16.93
CA TYR A 105 -11.19 2.46 16.30
C TYR A 105 -10.22 1.28 16.29
N PHE A 106 -9.72 0.94 15.09
CA PHE A 106 -8.68 -0.06 14.92
C PHE A 106 -7.34 0.62 14.68
N HIS A 107 -6.40 0.39 15.59
CA HIS A 107 -5.03 0.85 15.53
C HIS A 107 -4.14 -0.35 15.21
N VAL A 108 -3.85 -0.55 13.92
CA VAL A 108 -3.13 -1.73 13.44
C VAL A 108 -1.66 -1.41 13.21
N THR A 109 -0.77 -2.20 13.83
CA THR A 109 0.68 -2.15 13.62
C THR A 109 1.13 -3.43 12.92
N ASN A 110 1.71 -3.32 11.71
CA ASN A 110 2.28 -4.44 10.94
C ASN A 110 3.80 -4.44 11.09
#